data_AF-A0A7K4BIT6-F1
#
_entry.id   AF-A0A7K4BIT6-F1
#
_cell.length_a   1.000
_cell.length_b   1.000
_cell.length_c   1.000
_cell.angle_alpha   90.00
_cell.angle_beta   90.00
_cell.angle_gamma   90.00
#
_symmetry.space_group_name_H-M   'P 1'
#
loop_
_entity.id
_entity.type
_entity.pdbx_description
1 polymer ?
#
loop_
_entity_poly.entity_id
_entity_poly.type
_entity_poly.pdbx_seq_one_letter_code
_entity_poly.pdbx_strand_id
1 'polypeptide(L)'
;MGWHHGEDGASEVVGVILLVGVTVLAVAVVAVILLSGPQPDEVSHASIVARNESGDFALAHEGGDPLKEGGYRIYVDTGSGPVDRTDDFIGLTGGVWSIGETLIYKGQGTPEGVIVTAVSGGGGETILAVVDIRGERMTFDPDPVVPGGSEGFIDFVINENVFVYGNALSFSGDYVNGPGAMIILTGGLDMAGTNFGASINVSDISIDGDAALGSGSSSLGSPTDPGSIYINGNLTVRTGKRHIYGDVYVNGNCDLEGTWMYGNAFVNGDLMLRREDTGLADDARIYYTGTITSSNNVNESTLEKCIHQVTVPGFTMPGLEIPSVKSDEWYDERGYVASGALANGIKVFAQSHTSSGSATNVTIIAYDGDIAITGWGNEVTGVFFAPRGRVTFSGNSLEGVVIARDGFHVTSGGTEVTFRNIDQYISDAADYPF
;
A
#
# COMPACT_ATOMS: atom_id res chain seq x y z
N MET A 1 8.10 57.21 -72.15
CA MET A 1 8.92 56.42 -71.20
C MET A 1 8.69 57.00 -69.82
N GLY A 2 8.06 56.26 -68.93
CA GLY A 2 7.72 56.70 -67.58
C GLY A 2 6.97 55.58 -66.88
N TRP A 3 7.73 54.72 -66.20
CA TRP A 3 7.24 53.61 -65.39
C TRP A 3 6.70 54.18 -64.07
N HIS A 4 5.51 53.75 -63.64
CA HIS A 4 5.12 53.77 -62.23
C HIS A 4 4.97 52.32 -61.78
N HIS A 5 5.99 51.87 -61.04
CA HIS A 5 5.92 50.71 -60.16
C HIS A 5 5.43 51.20 -58.79
N GLY A 6 4.55 50.42 -58.16
CA GLY A 6 4.55 50.31 -56.70
C GLY A 6 3.26 50.71 -56.00
N GLU A 7 2.20 49.90 -56.11
CA GLU A 7 1.12 49.87 -55.11
C GLU A 7 0.53 48.46 -54.90
N ASP A 8 1.29 47.36 -55.10
CA ASP A 8 0.76 46.00 -54.86
C ASP A 8 1.34 45.30 -53.61
N GLY A 9 2.33 45.89 -52.92
CA GLY A 9 3.03 45.22 -51.81
C GLY A 9 2.48 45.51 -50.40
N ALA A 10 1.71 46.58 -50.20
CA ALA A 10 1.27 46.97 -48.86
C ALA A 10 0.06 46.18 -48.36
N SER A 11 -0.89 45.85 -49.25
CA SER A 11 -2.12 45.14 -48.86
C SER A 11 -1.88 43.66 -48.54
N GLU A 12 -0.90 43.04 -49.19
CA GLU A 12 -0.53 41.64 -48.91
C GLU A 12 0.11 41.52 -47.51
N VAL A 13 1.05 42.40 -47.19
CA VAL A 13 1.73 42.39 -45.89
C VAL A 13 0.77 42.75 -44.75
N VAL A 14 -0.12 43.73 -44.95
CA VAL A 14 -1.15 44.08 -43.95
C VAL A 14 -2.16 42.95 -43.76
N GLY A 15 -2.54 42.25 -44.84
CA GLY A 15 -3.43 41.08 -44.77
C GLY A 15 -2.82 39.93 -43.97
N VAL A 16 -1.53 39.65 -44.18
CA VAL A 16 -0.80 38.60 -43.43
C VAL A 16 -0.68 38.97 -41.95
N ILE A 17 -0.34 40.22 -41.62
CA ILE A 17 -0.23 40.65 -40.22
C ILE A 17 -1.60 40.54 -39.50
N LEU A 18 -2.69 40.93 -40.16
CA LEU A 18 -4.04 40.78 -39.61
C LEU A 18 -4.43 39.31 -39.42
N LEU A 19 -4.13 38.45 -40.39
CA LEU A 19 -4.44 37.02 -40.31
C LEU A 19 -3.68 36.35 -39.15
N VAL A 20 -2.40 36.67 -38.97
CA VAL A 20 -1.59 36.16 -37.86
C VAL A 20 -2.11 36.67 -36.52
N GLY A 21 -2.52 37.94 -36.44
CA GLY A 21 -3.12 38.50 -35.23
C GLY A 21 -4.42 37.78 -34.82
N VAL A 22 -5.28 37.50 -35.80
CA VAL A 22 -6.56 36.81 -35.56
C VAL A 22 -6.35 35.34 -35.18
N THR A 23 -5.41 34.63 -35.82
CA THR A 23 -5.12 33.23 -35.47
C THR A 23 -4.50 33.10 -34.09
N VAL A 24 -3.58 33.99 -33.72
CA VAL A 24 -3.00 34.01 -32.36
C VAL A 24 -4.07 34.29 -31.31
N LEU A 25 -4.98 35.23 -31.57
CA LEU A 25 -6.10 35.51 -30.66
C LEU A 25 -7.04 34.30 -30.52
N ALA A 26 -7.38 33.64 -31.63
CA ALA A 26 -8.24 32.46 -31.61
C ALA A 26 -7.60 31.29 -30.84
N VAL A 27 -6.30 31.04 -31.05
CA VAL A 27 -5.54 30.02 -30.31
C VAL A 27 -5.47 30.37 -28.83
N ALA A 28 -5.25 31.65 -28.48
CA ALA A 28 -5.22 32.09 -27.08
C ALA A 28 -6.58 31.90 -26.39
N VAL A 29 -7.69 32.21 -27.06
CA VAL A 29 -9.04 31.97 -26.52
C VAL A 29 -9.31 30.49 -26.32
N VAL A 30 -8.96 29.64 -27.30
CA VAL A 30 -9.11 28.19 -27.17
C VAL A 30 -8.22 27.64 -26.05
N ALA A 31 -6.97 28.10 -25.93
CA ALA A 31 -6.07 27.71 -24.86
C ALA A 31 -6.61 28.12 -23.49
N VAL A 32 -7.16 29.33 -23.35
CA VAL A 32 -7.81 29.76 -22.12
C VAL A 32 -9.00 28.86 -21.82
N ILE A 33 -9.90 28.58 -22.77
CA ILE A 33 -11.07 27.71 -22.54
C ILE A 33 -10.65 26.28 -22.13
N LEU A 34 -9.59 25.73 -22.75
CA LEU A 34 -9.09 24.41 -22.41
C LEU A 34 -8.35 24.36 -21.06
N LEU A 35 -7.67 25.44 -20.68
CA LEU A 35 -6.87 25.51 -19.44
C LEU A 35 -7.62 26.13 -18.25
N SER A 36 -8.79 26.74 -18.48
CA SER A 36 -9.69 27.26 -17.44
C SER A 36 -10.80 26.28 -17.06
N GLY A 37 -10.62 25.00 -17.38
CA GLY A 37 -11.37 23.95 -16.71
C GLY A 37 -11.28 24.13 -15.18
N PRO A 38 -12.34 23.77 -14.43
CA PRO A 38 -12.29 23.85 -12.98
C PRO A 38 -11.03 23.14 -12.49
N GLN A 39 -10.28 23.81 -11.61
CA GLN A 39 -9.18 23.16 -10.89
C GLN A 39 -9.75 21.92 -10.19
N PRO A 40 -8.99 20.81 -10.09
CA PRO A 40 -9.44 19.67 -9.31
C PRO A 40 -9.85 20.16 -7.93
N ASP A 41 -11.12 19.98 -7.57
CA ASP A 41 -11.57 20.26 -6.21
C ASP A 41 -10.78 19.34 -5.27
N GLU A 42 -10.25 19.91 -4.19
CA GLU A 42 -9.61 19.18 -3.11
C GLU A 42 -10.60 18.12 -2.60
N VAL A 43 -10.28 16.84 -2.84
CA VAL A 43 -11.11 15.74 -2.36
C VAL A 43 -10.96 15.72 -0.85
N SER A 44 -12.06 15.95 -0.11
CA SER A 44 -12.02 15.85 1.35
C SER A 44 -11.61 14.43 1.73
N HIS A 45 -10.50 14.30 2.44
CA HIS A 45 -9.99 13.01 2.88
C HIS A 45 -10.57 12.71 4.26
N ALA A 46 -11.69 12.00 4.34
CA ALA A 46 -12.30 11.60 5.61
C ALA A 46 -12.24 10.08 5.79
N SER A 47 -11.77 9.63 6.95
CA SER A 47 -11.85 8.24 7.39
C SER A 47 -13.19 8.02 8.06
N ILE A 48 -14.05 7.25 7.41
CA ILE A 48 -15.38 6.90 7.89
C ILE A 48 -15.46 5.41 8.17
N VAL A 49 -15.87 5.02 9.38
CA VAL A 49 -16.04 3.60 9.76
C VAL A 49 -17.45 3.31 10.23
N ALA A 50 -17.90 2.08 10.04
CA ALA A 50 -19.15 1.61 10.63
C ALA A 50 -18.94 1.17 12.08
N ARG A 51 -19.93 1.44 12.93
CA ARG A 51 -19.96 1.01 14.33
C ARG A 51 -21.37 0.68 14.77
N ASN A 52 -21.49 -0.13 15.82
CA ASN A 52 -22.76 -0.36 16.50
C ASN A 52 -22.87 0.63 17.66
N GLU A 53 -23.88 1.49 17.63
CA GLU A 53 -24.18 2.41 18.73
C GLU A 53 -25.53 2.06 19.36
N SER A 54 -25.49 1.53 20.58
CA SER A 54 -26.69 1.14 21.34
C SER A 54 -27.64 0.17 20.60
N GLY A 55 -27.11 -0.67 19.72
CA GLY A 55 -27.88 -1.63 18.92
C GLY A 55 -28.27 -1.14 17.52
N ASP A 56 -28.01 0.13 17.20
CA ASP A 56 -28.24 0.70 15.87
C ASP A 56 -26.94 0.68 15.03
N PHE A 57 -27.09 0.56 13.70
CA PHE A 57 -25.99 0.79 12.77
C PHE A 57 -25.66 2.27 12.73
N ALA A 58 -24.37 2.60 12.83
CA ALA A 58 -23.90 3.97 12.83
C ALA A 58 -22.62 4.12 12.01
N LEU A 59 -22.41 5.30 11.43
CA LEU A 59 -21.18 5.69 10.78
C LEU A 59 -20.44 6.73 11.63
N ALA A 60 -19.13 6.58 11.67
CA ALA A 60 -18.20 7.30 12.51
C ALA A 60 -17.20 8.04 11.67
N HIS A 61 -16.98 9.32 11.97
CA HIS A 61 -15.85 10.03 11.40
C HIS A 61 -14.66 9.85 12.34
N GLU A 62 -13.65 9.09 11.93
CA GLU A 62 -12.52 8.70 12.80
C GLU A 62 -11.20 9.39 12.43
N GLY A 63 -11.16 10.13 11.31
CA GLY A 63 -9.99 10.92 10.95
C GLY A 63 -10.18 11.73 9.68
N GLY A 64 -9.27 12.67 9.42
CA GLY A 64 -9.27 13.46 8.19
C GLY A 64 -10.14 14.72 8.21
N ASP A 65 -10.60 15.17 7.04
CA ASP A 65 -11.29 16.43 6.81
C ASP A 65 -12.77 16.40 7.23
N PRO A 66 -13.28 17.40 7.97
CA PRO A 66 -14.70 17.48 8.31
C PRO A 66 -15.62 17.58 7.09
N LEU A 67 -16.70 16.81 7.08
CA LEU A 67 -17.66 16.75 5.97
C LEU A 67 -18.88 17.63 6.23
N LYS A 68 -19.10 18.67 5.44
CA LYS A 68 -20.27 19.55 5.57
C LYS A 68 -21.53 18.86 5.05
N GLU A 69 -22.68 19.15 5.67
CA GLU A 69 -23.98 18.71 5.18
C GLU A 69 -24.17 19.11 3.70
N GLY A 70 -24.58 18.16 2.86
CA GLY A 70 -24.68 18.33 1.41
C GLY A 70 -23.36 18.16 0.64
N GLY A 71 -22.22 18.04 1.32
CA GLY A 71 -20.90 17.72 0.75
C GLY A 71 -20.62 16.21 0.67
N TYR A 72 -21.56 15.36 1.07
CA TYR A 72 -21.43 13.91 1.00
C TYR A 72 -22.76 13.23 0.68
N ARG A 73 -22.71 12.00 0.16
CA ARG A 73 -23.85 11.08 0.03
C ARG A 73 -23.56 9.77 0.74
N ILE A 74 -24.60 9.15 1.27
CA ILE A 74 -24.55 7.83 1.88
C ILE A 74 -25.54 6.91 1.17
N TYR A 75 -25.00 5.95 0.41
CA TYR A 75 -25.77 4.93 -0.26
C TYR A 75 -25.83 3.67 0.61
N VAL A 76 -27.01 3.11 0.80
CA VAL A 76 -27.22 1.88 1.59
C VAL A 76 -27.81 0.81 0.69
N ASP A 77 -27.20 -0.38 0.70
CA ASP A 77 -27.73 -1.60 0.11
C ASP A 77 -28.38 -2.45 1.21
N THR A 78 -29.62 -2.88 1.00
CA THR A 78 -30.36 -3.79 1.89
C THR A 78 -30.73 -5.09 1.17
N GLY A 79 -29.91 -5.52 0.20
CA GLY A 79 -30.11 -6.74 -0.61
C GLY A 79 -30.72 -6.49 -2.00
N SER A 80 -30.86 -5.23 -2.43
CA SER A 80 -31.42 -4.85 -3.74
C SER A 80 -30.54 -3.88 -4.53
N GLY A 81 -29.32 -3.64 -4.08
CA GLY A 81 -28.38 -2.66 -4.61
C GLY A 81 -28.37 -1.36 -3.80
N PRO A 82 -27.30 -0.55 -3.95
CA PRO A 82 -27.11 0.70 -3.20
C PRO A 82 -28.13 1.77 -3.63
N VAL A 83 -28.78 2.39 -2.64
CA VAL A 83 -29.71 3.52 -2.85
C VAL A 83 -29.32 4.67 -1.93
N ASP A 84 -29.39 5.92 -2.41
CA ASP A 84 -29.15 7.10 -1.56
C ASP A 84 -30.14 7.11 -0.40
N ARG A 85 -29.58 7.11 0.81
CA ARG A 85 -30.25 7.11 2.11
C ARG A 85 -29.58 8.10 3.06
N THR A 86 -28.93 9.14 2.52
CA THR A 86 -28.25 10.17 3.33
C THR A 86 -29.18 10.75 4.40
N ASP A 87 -30.44 11.01 4.05
CA ASP A 87 -31.44 11.59 4.97
C ASP A 87 -31.90 10.62 6.08
N ASP A 88 -31.63 9.32 5.96
CA ASP A 88 -31.95 8.32 6.98
C ASP A 88 -30.90 8.27 8.10
N PHE A 89 -29.81 9.02 7.98
CA PHE A 89 -28.75 9.14 8.98
C PHE A 89 -28.97 10.39 9.85
N ILE A 90 -29.06 10.18 11.16
CA ILE A 90 -29.30 11.25 12.15
C ILE A 90 -28.12 11.39 13.11
N GLY A 91 -27.97 12.55 13.75
CA GLY A 91 -26.90 12.78 14.76
C GLY A 91 -25.91 13.87 14.39
N LEU A 92 -26.01 14.41 13.17
CA LEU A 92 -25.21 15.56 12.74
C LEU A 92 -25.50 16.79 13.60
N THR A 93 -24.47 17.34 14.25
CA THR A 93 -24.60 18.54 15.07
C THR A 93 -23.94 19.72 14.37
N GLY A 94 -24.70 20.79 14.13
CA GLY A 94 -24.14 22.01 13.52
C GLY A 94 -23.86 21.95 12.02
N GLY A 95 -24.39 20.95 11.30
CA GLY A 95 -24.31 20.85 9.84
C GLY A 95 -22.92 20.47 9.30
N VAL A 96 -22.03 19.98 10.17
CA VAL A 96 -20.70 19.50 9.82
C VAL A 96 -20.48 18.19 10.55
N TRP A 97 -20.06 17.16 9.85
CA TRP A 97 -19.71 15.86 10.38
C TRP A 97 -18.22 15.86 10.65
N SER A 98 -17.85 15.95 11.92
CA SER A 98 -16.47 16.12 12.38
C SER A 98 -15.94 14.84 13.03
N ILE A 99 -14.62 14.75 13.17
CA ILE A 99 -13.97 13.63 13.86
C ILE A 99 -14.58 13.41 15.26
N GLY A 100 -14.88 12.15 15.58
CA GLY A 100 -15.51 11.71 16.82
C GLY A 100 -17.04 11.74 16.79
N GLU A 101 -17.66 12.32 15.75
CA GLU A 101 -19.12 12.37 15.64
C GLU A 101 -19.70 11.13 14.94
N THR A 102 -20.97 10.91 15.23
CA THR A 102 -21.72 9.75 14.79
C THR A 102 -22.95 10.14 13.99
N LEU A 103 -23.14 9.45 12.87
CA LEU A 103 -24.41 9.38 12.17
C LEU A 103 -25.05 8.01 12.38
N ILE A 104 -26.21 7.97 13.02
CA ILE A 104 -26.98 6.76 13.31
C ILE A 104 -28.01 6.53 12.21
N TYR A 105 -28.02 5.33 11.63
CA TYR A 105 -29.00 4.93 10.63
C TYR A 105 -30.36 4.64 11.25
N LYS A 106 -31.41 5.28 10.72
CA LYS A 106 -32.82 5.10 11.12
C LYS A 106 -33.75 4.74 9.96
N GLY A 107 -33.17 4.34 8.83
CA GLY A 107 -33.91 3.89 7.66
C GLY A 107 -34.56 2.51 7.85
N GLN A 108 -35.33 2.09 6.84
CA GLN A 108 -35.99 0.78 6.83
C GLN A 108 -35.10 -0.29 6.20
N GLY A 109 -35.01 -1.45 6.84
CA GLY A 109 -34.17 -2.58 6.42
C GLY A 109 -32.85 -2.63 7.19
N THR A 110 -32.21 -3.80 7.18
CA THR A 110 -30.86 -3.95 7.75
C THR A 110 -29.86 -3.65 6.66
N PRO A 111 -28.92 -2.70 6.85
CA PRO A 111 -27.84 -2.46 5.91
C PRO A 111 -27.03 -3.75 5.68
N GLU A 112 -26.91 -4.17 4.42
CA GLU A 112 -25.98 -5.21 3.96
C GLU A 112 -24.69 -4.59 3.41
N GLY A 113 -24.74 -3.33 2.97
CA GLY A 113 -23.56 -2.56 2.58
C GLY A 113 -23.84 -1.07 2.56
N VAL A 114 -22.81 -0.25 2.75
CA VAL A 114 -22.89 1.22 2.78
C VAL A 114 -21.72 1.82 2.00
N ILE A 115 -22.00 2.80 1.14
CA ILE A 115 -20.99 3.55 0.39
C ILE A 115 -21.15 5.01 0.77
N VAL A 116 -20.07 5.62 1.24
CA VAL A 116 -20.02 7.06 1.54
C VAL A 116 -19.22 7.73 0.44
N THR A 117 -19.76 8.79 -0.17
CA THR A 117 -19.09 9.57 -1.21
C THR A 117 -18.98 11.03 -0.80
N ALA A 118 -17.91 11.71 -1.20
CA ALA A 118 -17.79 13.16 -1.19
C ALA A 118 -18.37 13.74 -2.49
N VAL A 119 -19.08 14.85 -2.39
CA VAL A 119 -19.62 15.60 -3.53
C VAL A 119 -18.70 16.80 -3.81
N SER A 120 -18.05 16.80 -4.97
CA SER A 120 -17.25 17.94 -5.45
C SER A 120 -18.12 19.10 -5.93
N GLY A 121 -17.56 20.31 -6.02
CA GLY A 121 -18.27 21.52 -6.46
C GLY A 121 -18.80 21.44 -7.90
N GLY A 122 -18.24 20.54 -8.71
CA GLY A 122 -18.73 20.18 -10.06
C GLY A 122 -19.86 19.15 -10.11
N GLY A 123 -20.31 18.61 -8.96
CA GLY A 123 -21.33 17.57 -8.87
C GLY A 123 -20.83 16.14 -9.15
N GLY A 124 -19.51 15.94 -9.24
CA GLY A 124 -18.90 14.61 -9.28
C GLY A 124 -18.78 14.02 -7.88
N GLU A 125 -18.97 12.72 -7.75
CA GLU A 125 -18.86 11.99 -6.48
C GLU A 125 -17.59 11.14 -6.44
N THR A 126 -16.90 11.18 -5.30
CA THR A 126 -15.70 10.36 -5.02
C THR A 126 -15.96 9.49 -3.81
N ILE A 127 -15.64 8.20 -3.88
CA ILE A 127 -15.85 7.27 -2.76
C ILE A 127 -14.87 7.62 -1.63
N LEU A 128 -15.40 7.79 -0.42
CA LEU A 128 -14.65 7.99 0.81
C LEU A 128 -14.55 6.71 1.64
N ALA A 129 -15.62 5.93 1.67
CA ALA A 129 -15.66 4.67 2.41
C ALA A 129 -16.63 3.68 1.77
N VAL A 130 -16.31 2.40 1.88
CA VAL A 130 -17.19 1.28 1.53
C VAL A 130 -17.25 0.34 2.72
N VAL A 131 -18.46 -0.03 3.14
CA VAL A 131 -18.75 -0.94 4.24
C VAL A 131 -19.54 -2.11 3.67
N ASP A 132 -19.07 -3.34 3.86
CA ASP A 132 -19.82 -4.56 3.58
C ASP A 132 -20.18 -5.26 4.91
N ILE A 133 -21.44 -5.68 5.06
CA ILE A 133 -22.04 -6.14 6.33
C ILE A 133 -22.57 -7.58 6.19
N ARG A 134 -22.29 -8.28 5.08
CA ARG A 134 -22.78 -9.64 4.85
C ARG A 134 -22.07 -10.69 5.71
N GLY A 135 -22.62 -11.00 6.89
CA GLY A 135 -22.34 -12.22 7.67
C GLY A 135 -22.01 -12.00 9.15
N GLU A 136 -22.40 -12.96 10.01
CA GLU A 136 -22.37 -12.88 11.48
C GLU A 136 -20.96 -12.83 12.11
N ARG A 137 -20.28 -11.69 12.06
CA ARG A 137 -19.28 -11.23 13.06
C ARG A 137 -18.86 -9.79 12.76
N MET A 138 -19.13 -8.87 13.67
CA MET A 138 -18.64 -7.49 13.58
C MET A 138 -17.15 -7.45 13.91
N THR A 139 -16.32 -7.49 12.88
CA THR A 139 -14.95 -6.96 12.86
C THR A 139 -14.83 -6.15 11.59
N PHE A 140 -14.67 -4.82 11.73
CA PHE A 140 -14.51 -3.91 10.60
C PHE A 140 -13.02 -3.59 10.45
N ASP A 141 -12.48 -3.96 9.28
CA ASP A 141 -11.17 -3.58 8.76
C ASP A 141 -11.37 -2.43 7.75
N PRO A 142 -10.50 -1.40 7.70
CA PRO A 142 -10.54 -0.36 6.67
C PRO A 142 -9.86 -0.77 5.34
N ASP A 143 -9.46 -2.03 5.16
CA ASP A 143 -8.90 -2.58 3.91
C ASP A 143 -9.97 -3.19 2.98
N PRO A 144 -9.70 -3.35 1.67
CA PRO A 144 -10.64 -3.90 0.69
C PRO A 144 -11.19 -5.26 1.14
N VAL A 145 -12.53 -5.37 1.08
CA VAL A 145 -13.36 -6.58 1.21
C VAL A 145 -12.57 -7.88 1.40
N VAL A 146 -12.42 -8.33 2.66
CA VAL A 146 -12.27 -9.76 2.94
C VAL A 146 -13.69 -10.36 2.87
N PRO A 147 -14.04 -11.15 1.83
CA PRO A 147 -15.33 -11.82 1.82
C PRO A 147 -15.36 -12.82 2.97
N GLY A 148 -16.38 -12.73 3.82
CA GLY A 148 -16.61 -13.64 4.94
C GLY A 148 -16.83 -15.09 4.52
N GLY A 149 -15.74 -15.78 4.22
CA GLY A 149 -15.48 -17.16 4.58
C GLY A 149 -14.19 -17.15 5.41
N SER A 150 -13.90 -18.21 6.17
CA SER A 150 -12.50 -18.41 6.57
C SER A 150 -11.72 -18.66 5.27
N GLU A 151 -11.21 -17.60 4.64
CA GLU A 151 -10.29 -17.75 3.51
C GLU A 151 -9.18 -18.69 3.98
N GLY A 152 -8.97 -19.76 3.21
CA GLY A 152 -7.82 -20.59 3.46
C GLY A 152 -6.58 -19.70 3.34
N PHE A 153 -5.51 -20.01 4.07
CA PHE A 153 -4.25 -19.27 3.97
C PHE A 153 -3.82 -19.06 2.51
N ILE A 154 -4.11 -20.02 1.63
CA ILE A 154 -3.84 -19.94 0.20
C ILE A 154 -4.70 -18.90 -0.54
N ASP A 155 -5.98 -18.77 -0.19
CA ASP A 155 -6.88 -17.77 -0.78
C ASP A 155 -6.39 -16.37 -0.41
N PHE A 156 -6.02 -16.18 0.87
CA PHE A 156 -5.39 -14.95 1.34
C PHE A 156 -4.09 -14.63 0.60
N VAL A 157 -3.19 -15.61 0.41
CA VAL A 157 -1.95 -15.41 -0.35
C VAL A 157 -2.22 -14.94 -1.78
N ILE A 158 -3.28 -15.46 -2.41
CA ILE A 158 -3.64 -15.14 -3.79
C ILE A 158 -4.34 -13.79 -3.88
N ASN A 159 -5.38 -13.58 -3.07
CA ASN A 159 -6.26 -12.42 -3.13
C ASN A 159 -5.54 -11.15 -2.67
N GLU A 160 -4.72 -11.25 -1.62
CA GLU A 160 -3.93 -10.13 -1.08
C GLU A 160 -2.54 -10.03 -1.71
N ASN A 161 -2.24 -10.83 -2.75
CA ASN A 161 -0.94 -10.84 -3.42
C ASN A 161 0.24 -10.96 -2.43
N VAL A 162 0.15 -11.87 -1.48
CA VAL A 162 1.17 -12.03 -0.43
C VAL A 162 2.46 -12.55 -1.05
N PHE A 163 3.47 -11.69 -1.05
CA PHE A 163 4.78 -11.99 -1.57
C PHE A 163 5.65 -12.71 -0.54
N VAL A 164 5.78 -12.13 0.66
CA VAL A 164 6.58 -12.65 1.77
C VAL A 164 5.71 -12.79 3.00
N TYR A 165 5.69 -13.98 3.59
CA TYR A 165 5.05 -14.24 4.87
C TYR A 165 6.03 -14.93 5.82
N GLY A 166 6.38 -14.29 6.95
CA GLY A 166 7.34 -14.85 7.90
C GLY A 166 7.65 -13.97 9.09
N ASN A 167 8.57 -14.38 9.96
CA ASN A 167 8.95 -13.58 11.14
C ASN A 167 9.98 -12.47 10.83
N ALA A 168 10.73 -12.59 9.74
CA ALA A 168 11.80 -11.66 9.43
C ALA A 168 12.02 -11.49 7.92
N LEU A 169 12.51 -10.32 7.53
CA LEU A 169 13.08 -10.04 6.22
C LEU A 169 14.47 -9.42 6.41
N SER A 170 15.50 -10.16 6.02
CA SER A 170 16.89 -9.69 6.01
C SER A 170 17.33 -9.56 4.56
N PHE A 171 17.62 -8.35 4.11
CA PHE A 171 17.82 -8.09 2.69
C PHE A 171 19.12 -7.32 2.41
N SER A 172 20.11 -8.00 1.85
CA SER A 172 21.36 -7.38 1.39
C SER A 172 21.35 -6.97 -0.08
N GLY A 173 20.26 -7.22 -0.82
CA GLY A 173 20.14 -6.90 -2.24
C GLY A 173 19.95 -5.41 -2.53
N ASP A 174 19.50 -5.09 -3.74
CA ASP A 174 19.25 -3.73 -4.19
C ASP A 174 17.74 -3.41 -4.17
N TYR A 175 16.90 -4.32 -4.65
CA TYR A 175 15.47 -4.07 -4.82
C TYR A 175 14.61 -5.26 -4.41
N VAL A 176 13.54 -4.98 -3.69
CA VAL A 176 12.36 -5.84 -3.59
C VAL A 176 11.23 -5.13 -4.32
N ASN A 177 10.68 -5.72 -5.38
CA ASN A 177 9.68 -5.11 -6.25
C ASN A 177 8.36 -5.88 -6.19
N GLY A 178 7.29 -5.22 -5.77
CA GLY A 178 5.95 -5.79 -5.69
C GLY A 178 4.86 -4.72 -5.63
N PRO A 179 4.69 -3.90 -6.68
CA PRO A 179 3.51 -3.04 -6.79
C PRO A 179 2.24 -3.91 -6.84
N GLY A 180 1.24 -3.55 -6.05
CA GLY A 180 0.01 -4.30 -5.78
C GLY A 180 0.20 -5.55 -4.91
N ALA A 181 1.38 -5.74 -4.31
CA ALA A 181 1.71 -6.91 -3.50
C ALA A 181 1.83 -6.58 -2.01
N MET A 182 1.79 -7.61 -1.18
CA MET A 182 1.87 -7.50 0.27
C MET A 182 3.07 -8.25 0.88
N ILE A 183 3.76 -7.62 1.84
CA ILE A 183 4.70 -8.27 2.76
C ILE A 183 4.08 -8.33 4.15
N ILE A 184 4.17 -9.50 4.80
CA ILE A 184 3.75 -9.69 6.19
C ILE A 184 4.92 -10.24 7.00
N LEU A 185 5.36 -9.42 7.97
CA LEU A 185 6.34 -9.78 8.97
C LEU A 185 5.63 -9.93 10.31
N THR A 186 5.66 -11.14 10.86
CA THR A 186 5.11 -11.48 12.20
C THR A 186 6.09 -11.13 13.34
N GLY A 187 7.20 -10.48 12.99
CA GLY A 187 8.16 -9.91 13.92
C GLY A 187 8.63 -8.54 13.43
N GLY A 188 9.67 -8.00 14.06
CA GLY A 188 10.23 -6.70 13.69
C GLY A 188 11.03 -6.72 12.37
N LEU A 189 11.23 -5.53 11.82
CA LEU A 189 12.07 -5.27 10.65
C LEU A 189 13.33 -4.50 11.08
N ASP A 190 14.51 -5.10 10.95
CA ASP A 190 15.79 -4.43 11.20
C ASP A 190 16.61 -4.32 9.91
N MET A 191 16.67 -3.11 9.38
CA MET A 191 17.49 -2.72 8.24
C MET A 191 18.79 -1.99 8.66
N ALA A 192 19.18 -2.04 9.92
CA ALA A 192 20.41 -1.39 10.37
C ALA A 192 21.69 -2.08 9.89
N GLY A 193 21.62 -3.36 9.52
CA GLY A 193 22.70 -4.13 8.92
C GLY A 193 22.55 -4.41 7.42
N THR A 194 21.49 -3.92 6.78
CA THR A 194 21.20 -4.18 5.35
C THR A 194 21.93 -3.20 4.44
N ASN A 195 22.11 -3.56 3.17
CA ASN A 195 22.80 -2.75 2.17
C ASN A 195 22.27 -1.31 2.19
N PHE A 196 23.18 -0.32 2.33
CA PHE A 196 22.93 1.11 2.58
C PHE A 196 22.15 1.86 1.47
N GLY A 197 21.41 1.15 0.62
CA GLY A 197 20.57 1.68 -0.46
C GLY A 197 19.49 0.71 -0.93
N ALA A 198 19.25 -0.40 -0.23
CA ALA A 198 18.22 -1.36 -0.62
C ALA A 198 16.82 -0.71 -0.57
N SER A 199 15.99 -0.92 -1.59
CA SER A 199 14.63 -0.39 -1.63
C SER A 199 13.60 -1.51 -1.61
N ILE A 200 12.65 -1.45 -0.67
CA ILE A 200 11.48 -2.32 -0.63
C ILE A 200 10.31 -1.57 -1.25
N ASN A 201 10.14 -1.78 -2.55
CA ASN A 201 9.11 -1.18 -3.40
C ASN A 201 7.87 -2.08 -3.44
N VAL A 202 7.23 -2.27 -2.30
CA VAL A 202 6.01 -3.09 -2.15
C VAL A 202 4.86 -2.20 -1.70
N SER A 203 3.66 -2.43 -2.23
CA SER A 203 2.50 -1.57 -1.94
C SER A 203 2.09 -1.65 -0.48
N ASP A 204 1.90 -2.86 0.02
CA ASP A 204 1.39 -3.10 1.37
C ASP A 204 2.41 -3.84 2.23
N ILE A 205 2.66 -3.32 3.43
CA ILE A 205 3.69 -3.85 4.33
C ILE A 205 3.16 -3.89 5.75
N SER A 206 3.03 -5.08 6.32
CA SER A 206 2.65 -5.30 7.72
C SER A 206 3.84 -5.80 8.53
N ILE A 207 4.15 -5.14 9.65
CA ILE A 207 5.26 -5.46 10.55
C ILE A 207 4.74 -5.56 11.98
N ASP A 208 4.59 -6.79 12.50
CA ASP A 208 4.17 -7.06 13.87
C ASP A 208 5.33 -6.91 14.87
N GLY A 209 5.90 -5.71 14.94
CA GLY A 209 7.00 -5.37 15.81
C GLY A 209 7.62 -4.02 15.46
N ASP A 210 8.80 -3.75 16.02
CA ASP A 210 9.55 -2.53 15.72
C ASP A 210 10.11 -2.55 14.28
N ALA A 211 10.10 -1.40 13.62
CA ALA A 211 10.73 -1.19 12.32
C ALA A 211 11.89 -0.19 12.43
N ALA A 212 13.11 -0.64 12.15
CA ALA A 212 14.32 0.17 12.21
C ALA A 212 14.98 0.25 10.83
N LEU A 213 14.89 1.42 10.19
CA LEU A 213 15.63 1.76 8.98
C LEU A 213 16.93 2.45 9.38
N GLY A 214 18.06 1.73 9.32
CA GLY A 214 19.33 2.20 9.91
C GLY A 214 20.03 3.31 9.14
N SER A 215 21.18 3.04 8.52
CA SER A 215 21.92 4.04 7.73
C SER A 215 21.82 3.76 6.24
N GLY A 216 21.97 4.79 5.41
CA GLY A 216 21.86 4.67 3.95
C GLY A 216 20.60 5.32 3.35
N SER A 217 20.37 5.13 2.07
CA SER A 217 19.24 5.72 1.32
C SER A 217 18.19 4.70 0.93
N SER A 218 17.92 3.73 1.82
CA SER A 218 16.87 2.73 1.60
C SER A 218 15.50 3.39 1.49
N SER A 219 14.67 2.92 0.55
CA SER A 219 13.28 3.37 0.43
C SER A 219 12.32 2.27 0.86
N LEU A 220 11.16 2.65 1.38
CA LEU A 220 10.11 1.74 1.83
C LEU A 220 8.77 2.13 1.18
N GLY A 221 8.01 1.15 0.74
CA GLY A 221 6.77 1.38 0.01
C GLY A 221 7.00 1.53 -1.49
N SER A 222 5.99 1.17 -2.28
CA SER A 222 6.03 1.25 -3.74
C SER A 222 5.88 2.70 -4.24
N PRO A 223 6.84 3.25 -5.00
CA PRO A 223 6.72 4.59 -5.58
C PRO A 223 5.74 4.67 -6.76
N THR A 224 5.43 3.53 -7.39
CA THR A 224 4.57 3.46 -8.58
C THR A 224 3.14 3.06 -8.27
N ASP A 225 2.93 2.43 -7.11
CA ASP A 225 1.62 1.96 -6.65
C ASP A 225 1.59 1.99 -5.10
N PRO A 226 1.59 3.17 -4.46
CA PRO A 226 1.70 3.27 -3.01
C PRO A 226 0.45 2.69 -2.31
N GLY A 227 0.65 1.80 -1.34
CA GLY A 227 -0.40 1.25 -0.48
C GLY A 227 -0.22 1.69 0.98
N SER A 228 -0.39 0.77 1.91
CA SER A 228 -0.33 1.02 3.36
C SER A 228 0.84 0.30 4.04
N ILE A 229 1.47 0.98 5.00
CA ILE A 229 2.55 0.44 5.83
C ILE A 229 2.08 0.42 7.29
N TYR A 230 1.87 -0.77 7.86
CA TYR A 230 1.44 -0.98 9.23
C TYR A 230 2.60 -1.47 10.11
N ILE A 231 2.83 -0.82 11.24
CA ILE A 231 3.92 -1.12 12.18
C ILE A 231 3.35 -1.24 13.58
N ASN A 232 3.22 -2.47 14.10
CA ASN A 232 2.77 -2.75 15.47
C ASN A 232 3.91 -2.61 16.48
N GLY A 233 4.54 -1.45 16.49
CA GLY A 233 5.71 -1.13 17.30
C GLY A 233 6.21 0.27 17.00
N ASN A 234 7.49 0.52 17.26
CA ASN A 234 8.11 1.81 16.97
C ASN A 234 8.68 1.85 15.55
N LEU A 235 8.55 3.00 14.89
CA LEU A 235 9.26 3.29 13.65
C LEU A 235 10.48 4.16 13.97
N THR A 236 11.68 3.68 13.62
CA THR A 236 12.91 4.45 13.72
C THR A 236 13.59 4.52 12.36
N VAL A 237 13.76 5.74 11.83
CA VAL A 237 14.47 6.03 10.59
C VAL A 237 15.67 6.91 10.95
N ARG A 238 16.89 6.39 10.76
CA ARG A 238 18.12 7.12 11.14
C ARG A 238 18.77 7.80 9.93
N THR A 239 20.04 8.19 10.01
CA THR A 239 20.74 8.95 8.96
C THR A 239 20.56 8.41 7.53
N GLY A 240 20.44 9.31 6.57
CA GLY A 240 20.18 8.99 5.16
C GLY A 240 19.43 10.10 4.44
N LYS A 241 19.13 9.87 3.15
CA LYS A 241 18.04 10.54 2.45
C LYS A 241 17.11 9.44 1.93
N ARG A 242 16.00 9.23 2.64
CA ARG A 242 15.06 8.14 2.35
C ARG A 242 13.75 8.64 1.80
N HIS A 243 13.06 7.76 1.09
CA HIS A 243 11.72 7.98 0.60
C HIS A 243 10.80 6.90 1.17
N ILE A 244 9.68 7.31 1.75
CA ILE A 244 8.63 6.40 2.23
C ILE A 244 7.35 6.69 1.44
N TYR A 245 6.87 5.70 0.71
CA TYR A 245 5.70 5.79 -0.15
C TYR A 245 4.52 5.06 0.47
N GLY A 246 3.33 5.68 0.42
CA GLY A 246 2.11 5.13 1.02
C GLY A 246 1.79 5.74 2.38
N ASP A 247 0.60 5.41 2.87
CA ASP A 247 0.16 5.83 4.20
C ASP A 247 0.81 4.93 5.27
N VAL A 248 1.25 5.53 6.37
CA VAL A 248 2.03 4.86 7.41
C VAL A 248 1.29 4.88 8.73
N TYR A 249 1.08 3.71 9.33
CA TYR A 249 0.38 3.52 10.59
C TYR A 249 1.34 2.91 11.61
N VAL A 250 1.53 3.59 12.74
CA VAL A 250 2.51 3.22 13.78
C VAL A 250 1.79 3.08 15.11
N ASN A 251 1.75 1.87 15.68
CA ASN A 251 1.21 1.61 17.01
C ASN A 251 2.28 1.78 18.10
N GLY A 252 2.98 2.91 18.08
CA GLY A 252 4.12 3.20 18.94
C GLY A 252 4.73 4.56 18.60
N ASN A 253 5.98 4.77 19.02
CA ASN A 253 6.70 6.02 18.77
C ASN A 253 7.31 6.04 17.36
N CYS A 254 7.43 7.24 16.80
CA CYS A 254 8.01 7.47 15.48
C CYS A 254 9.19 8.44 15.57
N ASP A 255 10.41 7.99 15.24
CA ASP A 255 11.63 8.80 15.18
C ASP A 255 12.13 8.89 13.73
N LEU A 256 12.03 10.07 13.12
CA LEU A 256 12.32 10.30 11.71
C LEU A 256 13.53 11.24 11.55
N GLU A 257 14.56 10.73 10.87
CA GLU A 257 15.77 11.47 10.50
C GLU A 257 16.09 11.32 9.01
N GLY A 258 16.18 12.44 8.27
CA GLY A 258 16.59 12.43 6.86
C GLY A 258 15.65 11.64 5.94
N THR A 259 14.34 11.77 6.13
CA THR A 259 13.32 11.03 5.36
C THR A 259 12.32 11.97 4.70
N TRP A 260 11.83 11.56 3.53
CA TRP A 260 10.77 12.22 2.80
C TRP A 260 9.56 11.28 2.68
N MET A 261 8.45 11.65 3.31
CA MET A 261 7.21 10.88 3.27
C MET A 261 6.28 11.40 2.18
N TYR A 262 5.67 10.48 1.43
CA TYR A 262 4.75 10.81 0.32
C TYR A 262 3.27 10.58 0.66
N GLY A 263 2.96 9.76 1.66
CA GLY A 263 1.61 9.60 2.21
C GLY A 263 1.48 10.16 3.62
N ASN A 264 0.29 10.01 4.19
CA ASN A 264 0.01 10.41 5.56
C ASN A 264 0.68 9.47 6.57
N ALA A 265 0.91 9.95 7.78
CA ALA A 265 1.39 9.14 8.89
C ALA A 265 0.45 9.24 10.09
N PHE A 266 0.15 8.13 10.72
CA PHE A 266 -0.74 7.99 11.87
C PHE A 266 0.03 7.32 13.01
N VAL A 267 0.49 8.13 13.97
CA VAL A 267 1.41 7.72 15.03
C VAL A 267 0.67 7.67 16.37
N ASN A 268 0.41 6.46 16.87
CA ASN A 268 -0.15 6.25 18.20
C ASN A 268 0.93 6.31 19.29
N GLY A 269 1.66 7.42 19.35
CA GLY A 269 2.77 7.62 20.27
C GLY A 269 3.48 8.97 20.09
N ASP A 270 4.67 9.08 20.68
CA ASP A 270 5.53 10.25 20.55
C ASP A 270 6.11 10.36 19.13
N LEU A 271 6.16 11.59 18.61
CA LEU A 271 6.75 11.93 17.33
C LEU A 271 8.08 12.68 17.54
N MET A 272 9.16 12.14 16.99
CA MET A 272 10.46 12.79 16.96
C MET A 272 10.88 13.07 15.52
N LEU A 273 11.14 14.35 15.22
CA LEU A 273 11.65 14.79 13.94
C LEU A 273 13.07 15.32 14.10
N ARG A 274 13.97 14.85 13.24
CA ARG A 274 15.39 15.20 13.27
C ARG A 274 15.83 15.72 11.92
N ARG A 275 16.65 16.77 11.93
CA ARG A 275 17.34 17.37 10.77
C ARG A 275 16.42 18.11 9.79
N GLU A 276 17.01 19.10 9.13
CA GLU A 276 16.40 19.97 8.12
C GLU A 276 15.97 19.25 6.84
N ASP A 277 16.43 18.02 6.58
CA ASP A 277 16.08 17.21 5.41
C ASP A 277 14.99 16.17 5.68
N THR A 278 14.42 16.14 6.89
CA THR A 278 13.17 15.44 7.17
C THR A 278 11.99 16.28 6.69
N GLY A 279 11.16 15.71 5.81
CA GLY A 279 10.08 16.44 5.15
C GLY A 279 8.94 15.55 4.67
N LEU A 280 7.92 16.22 4.15
CA LEU A 280 6.64 15.66 3.72
C LEU A 280 6.30 16.22 2.34
N ALA A 281 5.72 15.39 1.47
CA ALA A 281 5.05 15.84 0.27
C ALA A 281 3.94 16.87 0.59
N ASP A 282 3.49 17.64 -0.41
CA ASP A 282 2.61 18.79 -0.20
C ASP A 282 1.32 18.43 0.53
N ASP A 283 0.71 17.30 0.17
CA ASP A 283 -0.57 16.84 0.74
C ASP A 283 -0.39 15.89 1.94
N ALA A 284 0.83 15.41 2.18
CA ALA A 284 1.12 14.51 3.31
C ALA A 284 1.05 15.24 4.67
N ARG A 285 0.49 14.57 5.67
CA ARG A 285 0.41 15.03 7.07
C ARG A 285 0.88 13.95 8.03
N ILE A 286 1.33 14.36 9.21
CA ILE A 286 1.62 13.44 10.33
C ILE A 286 0.63 13.72 11.45
N TYR A 287 -0.23 12.76 11.75
CA TYR A 287 -1.12 12.76 12.90
C TYR A 287 -0.47 11.98 14.05
N TYR A 288 -0.43 12.55 15.25
CA TYR A 288 0.21 11.90 16.39
C TYR A 288 -0.58 12.10 17.70
N THR A 289 -0.54 11.11 18.60
CA THR A 289 -1.26 11.15 19.88
C THR A 289 -0.40 11.54 21.08
N GLY A 290 0.92 11.38 20.97
CA GLY A 290 1.89 11.70 22.02
C GLY A 290 2.43 13.12 21.94
N THR A 291 3.68 13.29 22.32
CA THR A 291 4.39 14.58 22.25
C THR A 291 5.20 14.69 20.96
N ILE A 292 5.39 15.93 20.48
CA ILE A 292 6.31 16.22 19.38
C ILE A 292 7.63 16.77 19.92
N THR A 293 8.75 16.20 19.48
CA THR A 293 10.09 16.73 19.71
C THR A 293 10.77 16.97 18.37
N SER A 294 11.34 18.16 18.19
CA SER A 294 12.12 18.50 16.98
C SER A 294 13.55 18.92 17.31
N SER A 295 14.50 18.59 16.44
CA SER A 295 15.92 18.91 16.61
C SER A 295 16.65 19.14 15.29
N ASN A 296 17.81 19.79 15.34
CA ASN A 296 18.66 20.03 14.16
C ASN A 296 17.95 20.79 13.02
N ASN A 297 17.21 21.86 13.37
CA ASN A 297 16.59 22.78 12.43
C ASN A 297 15.59 22.14 11.45
N VAL A 298 14.73 21.22 11.92
CA VAL A 298 13.59 20.73 11.12
C VAL A 298 12.81 21.94 10.56
N ASN A 299 12.47 21.88 9.27
CA ASN A 299 11.78 22.98 8.60
C ASN A 299 10.41 23.26 9.23
N GLU A 300 10.07 24.54 9.37
CA GLU A 300 8.77 24.99 9.90
C GLU A 300 7.60 24.43 9.09
N SER A 301 7.73 24.38 7.76
CA SER A 301 6.72 23.78 6.87
C SER A 301 6.47 22.29 7.09
N THR A 302 7.44 21.56 7.68
CA THR A 302 7.25 20.16 8.07
C THR A 302 6.54 20.08 9.42
N LEU A 303 6.90 20.96 10.36
CA LEU A 303 6.26 21.03 11.68
C LEU A 303 4.78 21.45 11.58
N GLU A 304 4.44 22.38 10.69
CA GLU A 304 3.07 22.82 10.43
C GLU A 304 2.15 21.70 9.92
N LYS A 305 2.74 20.67 9.29
CA LYS A 305 2.02 19.47 8.80
C LYS A 305 1.89 18.38 9.86
N CYS A 306 2.45 18.58 11.06
CA CYS A 306 2.33 17.66 12.18
C CYS A 306 1.17 18.08 13.09
N ILE A 307 0.12 17.27 13.13
CA ILE A 307 -1.16 17.58 13.77
C ILE A 307 -1.36 16.64 14.95
N HIS A 308 -1.39 17.20 16.15
CA HIS A 308 -1.72 16.42 17.35
C HIS A 308 -3.20 16.03 17.32
N GLN A 309 -3.50 14.76 17.59
CA GLN A 309 -4.85 14.21 17.70
C GLN A 309 -5.03 13.47 19.03
N VAL A 310 -6.27 13.33 19.51
CA VAL A 310 -6.54 12.52 20.72
C VAL A 310 -6.39 11.03 20.41
N THR A 311 -6.77 10.64 19.20
CA THR A 311 -6.67 9.28 18.66
C THR A 311 -6.24 9.33 17.20
N VAL A 312 -5.69 8.24 16.72
CA VAL A 312 -5.43 8.00 15.29
C VAL A 312 -6.10 6.68 14.89
N PRO A 313 -6.33 6.41 13.59
CA PRO A 313 -6.86 5.13 13.15
C PRO A 313 -6.03 3.95 13.70
N GLY A 314 -6.72 3.00 14.33
CA GLY A 314 -6.12 1.73 14.71
C GLY A 314 -6.11 0.74 13.55
N PHE A 315 -5.32 -0.32 13.68
CA PHE A 315 -5.26 -1.43 12.71
C PHE A 315 -5.08 -2.76 13.43
N THR A 316 -5.35 -3.86 12.74
CA THR A 316 -5.10 -5.22 13.22
C THR A 316 -4.09 -5.90 12.31
N MET A 317 -3.13 -6.62 12.89
CA MET A 317 -2.17 -7.38 12.11
C MET A 317 -2.82 -8.67 11.56
N PRO A 318 -2.49 -9.09 10.32
CA PRO A 318 -2.99 -10.34 9.76
C PRO A 318 -2.58 -11.56 10.60
N GLY A 319 -3.53 -12.16 11.33
CA GLY A 319 -3.29 -13.23 12.30
C GLY A 319 -3.37 -14.66 11.75
N LEU A 320 -2.99 -14.89 10.49
CA LEU A 320 -3.12 -16.20 9.84
C LEU A 320 -1.97 -17.15 10.19
N GLU A 321 -2.28 -18.32 10.76
CA GLU A 321 -1.25 -19.33 11.00
C GLU A 321 -0.72 -19.92 9.68
N ILE A 322 0.59 -20.04 9.56
CA ILE A 322 1.21 -20.73 8.42
C ILE A 322 0.70 -22.19 8.41
N PRO A 323 0.12 -22.67 7.30
CA PRO A 323 -0.49 -23.98 7.21
C PRO A 323 0.55 -25.11 7.39
N SER A 324 0.06 -26.28 7.80
CA SER A 324 0.85 -27.51 7.71
C SER A 324 1.00 -27.95 6.26
N VAL A 325 2.08 -28.67 5.96
CA VAL A 325 2.23 -29.37 4.67
C VAL A 325 1.12 -30.40 4.45
N LYS A 326 0.89 -30.77 3.18
CA LYS A 326 0.02 -31.91 2.81
C LYS A 326 0.66 -33.25 3.22
N SER A 327 -0.05 -34.37 3.02
CA SER A 327 0.53 -35.69 3.28
C SER A 327 1.62 -36.06 2.27
N ASP A 328 2.55 -36.93 2.66
CA ASP A 328 3.61 -37.42 1.78
C ASP A 328 3.04 -38.01 0.48
N GLU A 329 1.93 -38.78 0.57
CA GLU A 329 1.26 -39.35 -0.60
C GLU A 329 0.76 -38.29 -1.58
N TRP A 330 0.29 -37.13 -1.08
CA TRP A 330 -0.19 -36.04 -1.94
C TRP A 330 0.95 -35.48 -2.81
N TYR A 331 2.15 -35.37 -2.24
CA TYR A 331 3.35 -34.90 -2.92
C TYR A 331 3.88 -35.95 -3.91
N ASP A 332 3.91 -37.22 -3.51
CA ASP A 332 4.31 -38.34 -4.37
C ASP A 332 3.41 -38.45 -5.62
N GLU A 333 2.10 -38.35 -5.46
CA GLU A 333 1.12 -38.37 -6.56
C GLU A 333 1.28 -37.19 -7.53
N ARG A 334 1.89 -36.09 -7.08
CA ARG A 334 2.13 -34.86 -7.85
C ARG A 334 3.56 -34.71 -8.36
N GLY A 335 4.37 -35.75 -8.21
CA GLY A 335 5.71 -35.83 -8.78
C GLY A 335 6.75 -35.00 -8.05
N TYR A 336 6.54 -34.70 -6.76
CA TYR A 336 7.57 -34.10 -5.92
C TYR A 336 8.69 -35.12 -5.67
N VAL A 337 9.93 -34.64 -5.66
CA VAL A 337 11.10 -35.46 -5.35
C VAL A 337 11.68 -35.12 -3.98
N ALA A 338 12.24 -36.12 -3.30
CA ALA A 338 12.84 -35.95 -1.97
C ALA A 338 14.18 -35.19 -1.99
N SER A 339 14.84 -35.09 -3.15
CA SER A 339 16.07 -34.32 -3.36
C SER A 339 16.35 -34.16 -4.86
N GLY A 340 17.25 -33.25 -5.23
CA GLY A 340 17.66 -33.06 -6.60
C GLY A 340 18.49 -31.78 -6.78
N ALA A 341 19.25 -31.71 -7.87
CA ALA A 341 19.84 -30.45 -8.30
C ALA A 341 18.73 -29.51 -8.77
N LEU A 342 18.95 -28.20 -8.64
CA LEU A 342 17.99 -27.21 -9.11
C LEU A 342 17.84 -27.31 -10.64
N ALA A 343 16.61 -27.49 -11.12
CA ALA A 343 16.28 -27.63 -12.54
C ALA A 343 14.91 -27.02 -12.81
N ASN A 344 14.66 -26.62 -14.06
CA ASN A 344 13.39 -25.99 -14.43
C ASN A 344 12.20 -26.91 -14.14
N GLY A 345 11.16 -26.38 -13.51
CA GLY A 345 9.95 -27.15 -13.17
C GLY A 345 10.12 -28.14 -12.03
N ILE A 346 11.26 -28.16 -11.32
CA ILE A 346 11.46 -29.13 -10.25
C ILE A 346 10.50 -28.88 -9.09
N LYS A 347 9.88 -29.95 -8.62
CA LYS A 347 9.05 -29.98 -7.42
C LYS A 347 9.78 -30.76 -6.33
N VAL A 348 10.12 -30.14 -5.21
CA VAL A 348 10.87 -30.75 -4.12
C VAL A 348 10.04 -30.75 -2.85
N PHE A 349 9.93 -31.91 -2.20
CA PHE A 349 9.35 -32.06 -0.86
C PHE A 349 10.36 -32.81 0.02
N ALA A 350 10.96 -32.09 0.96
CA ALA A 350 12.07 -32.61 1.76
C ALA A 350 12.09 -31.99 3.16
N GLN A 351 12.86 -32.56 4.10
CA GLN A 351 13.03 -31.97 5.43
C GLN A 351 13.63 -30.57 5.33
N SER A 352 14.65 -30.43 4.48
CA SER A 352 15.32 -29.20 4.10
C SER A 352 15.81 -29.31 2.66
N HIS A 353 16.12 -28.18 2.03
CA HIS A 353 16.67 -28.16 0.68
C HIS A 353 17.87 -27.23 0.59
N THR A 354 18.94 -27.68 -0.04
CA THR A 354 20.10 -26.84 -0.34
C THR A 354 20.55 -27.09 -1.76
N SER A 355 20.68 -26.02 -2.54
CA SER A 355 21.11 -26.09 -3.94
C SER A 355 21.77 -24.80 -4.41
N SER A 356 22.23 -24.81 -5.66
CA SER A 356 22.85 -23.70 -6.35
C SER A 356 22.53 -23.80 -7.84
N GLY A 357 22.58 -22.69 -8.58
CA GLY A 357 22.28 -22.63 -9.99
C GLY A 357 21.01 -21.84 -10.29
N SER A 358 20.74 -21.63 -11.56
CA SER A 358 19.55 -20.93 -12.05
C SER A 358 18.50 -21.91 -12.52
N ALA A 359 17.25 -21.66 -12.19
CA ALA A 359 16.12 -22.48 -12.62
C ALA A 359 14.82 -21.68 -12.60
N THR A 360 13.91 -22.01 -13.49
CA THR A 360 12.60 -21.36 -13.57
C THR A 360 11.48 -22.31 -13.15
N ASN A 361 10.43 -21.72 -12.58
CA ASN A 361 9.22 -22.43 -12.15
C ASN A 361 9.50 -23.59 -11.18
N VAL A 362 10.31 -23.34 -10.15
CA VAL A 362 10.57 -24.34 -9.11
C VAL A 362 9.48 -24.31 -8.04
N THR A 363 9.20 -25.43 -7.40
CA THR A 363 8.35 -25.49 -6.20
C THR A 363 9.10 -26.26 -5.13
N ILE A 364 9.51 -25.59 -4.06
CA ILE A 364 10.37 -26.18 -3.03
C ILE A 364 9.69 -26.07 -1.67
N ILE A 365 9.45 -27.24 -1.08
CA ILE A 365 8.76 -27.40 0.20
C ILE A 365 9.74 -28.03 1.19
N ALA A 366 10.10 -27.29 2.24
CA ALA A 366 10.93 -27.76 3.36
C ALA A 366 10.07 -27.95 4.61
N TYR A 367 9.59 -29.17 4.87
CA TYR A 367 8.53 -29.40 5.87
C TYR A 367 8.96 -29.23 7.34
N ASP A 368 10.25 -29.30 7.64
CA ASP A 368 10.81 -29.19 9.00
C ASP A 368 12.23 -28.60 9.02
N GLY A 369 12.51 -27.68 8.09
CA GLY A 369 13.86 -27.13 7.94
C GLY A 369 13.92 -25.99 6.94
N ASP A 370 15.15 -25.66 6.58
CA ASP A 370 15.44 -24.47 5.77
C ASP A 370 15.52 -24.80 4.27
N ILE A 371 15.26 -23.78 3.45
CA ILE A 371 15.58 -23.76 2.03
C ILE A 371 16.77 -22.81 1.84
N ALA A 372 17.83 -23.28 1.19
CA ALA A 372 18.99 -22.46 0.86
C ALA A 372 19.35 -22.62 -0.62
N ILE A 373 19.19 -21.55 -1.40
CA ILE A 373 19.65 -21.50 -2.80
C ILE A 373 20.77 -20.47 -2.87
N THR A 374 22.00 -20.98 -2.84
CA THR A 374 23.19 -20.13 -2.70
C THR A 374 24.13 -20.35 -3.87
N GLY A 375 24.61 -19.27 -4.47
CA GLY A 375 25.51 -19.35 -5.61
C GLY A 375 25.72 -17.98 -6.23
N TRP A 376 26.83 -17.82 -6.94
CA TRP A 376 27.08 -16.60 -7.67
C TRP A 376 26.27 -16.60 -8.96
N GLY A 377 25.52 -15.53 -9.21
CA GLY A 377 24.75 -15.40 -10.45
C GLY A 377 23.48 -16.25 -10.54
N ASN A 378 22.97 -16.79 -9.42
CA ASN A 378 21.72 -17.55 -9.45
C ASN A 378 20.55 -16.64 -9.89
N GLU A 379 19.71 -17.16 -10.78
CA GLU A 379 18.45 -16.55 -11.22
C GLU A 379 17.36 -17.60 -11.05
N VAL A 380 16.43 -17.37 -10.13
CA VAL A 380 15.47 -18.40 -9.73
C VAL A 380 14.06 -17.85 -9.74
N THR A 381 13.11 -18.59 -10.31
CA THR A 381 11.68 -18.26 -10.22
C THR A 381 10.89 -19.41 -9.62
N GLY A 382 9.92 -19.13 -8.74
CA GLY A 382 9.07 -20.18 -8.18
C GLY A 382 8.43 -19.92 -6.82
N VAL A 383 8.03 -21.01 -6.17
CA VAL A 383 7.33 -21.02 -4.88
C VAL A 383 8.21 -21.68 -3.83
N PHE A 384 8.42 -21.01 -2.70
CA PHE A 384 9.26 -21.47 -1.60
C PHE A 384 8.46 -21.50 -0.29
N PHE A 385 8.28 -22.69 0.28
CA PHE A 385 7.49 -22.90 1.50
C PHE A 385 8.32 -23.61 2.57
N ALA A 386 8.54 -22.93 3.70
CA ALA A 386 9.28 -23.44 4.86
C ALA A 386 8.50 -23.14 6.16
N PRO A 387 7.43 -23.90 6.50
CA PRO A 387 6.53 -23.59 7.61
C PRO A 387 7.19 -23.70 9.00
N ARG A 388 8.41 -24.24 9.07
CA ARG A 388 9.19 -24.37 10.31
C ARG A 388 10.63 -23.89 10.17
N GLY A 389 10.96 -23.20 9.10
CA GLY A 389 12.33 -22.77 8.82
C GLY A 389 12.37 -21.43 8.08
N ARG A 390 13.55 -21.13 7.53
CA ARG A 390 13.82 -19.91 6.75
C ARG A 390 14.08 -20.25 5.29
N VAL A 391 13.94 -19.24 4.43
CA VAL A 391 14.44 -19.27 3.05
C VAL A 391 15.65 -18.36 2.96
N THR A 392 16.76 -18.89 2.45
CA THR A 392 18.01 -18.14 2.21
C THR A 392 18.32 -18.14 0.72
N PHE A 393 18.54 -16.96 0.17
CA PHE A 393 18.89 -16.76 -1.23
C PHE A 393 20.18 -15.97 -1.39
N SER A 394 21.05 -16.44 -2.28
CA SER A 394 22.19 -15.68 -2.79
C SER A 394 22.23 -15.86 -4.30
N GLY A 395 22.19 -14.76 -5.05
CA GLY A 395 22.12 -14.74 -6.51
C GLY A 395 21.91 -13.35 -7.11
N ASN A 396 21.68 -13.29 -8.42
CA ASN A 396 21.31 -12.08 -9.15
C ASN A 396 19.82 -11.76 -8.95
N SER A 397 18.94 -12.74 -9.10
CA SER A 397 17.49 -12.51 -8.99
C SER A 397 16.69 -13.68 -8.43
N LEU A 398 15.65 -13.34 -7.66
CA LEU A 398 14.59 -14.27 -7.24
C LEU A 398 13.23 -13.69 -7.58
N GLU A 399 12.41 -14.44 -8.32
CA GLU A 399 11.01 -14.09 -8.59
C GLU A 399 10.06 -15.12 -7.96
N GLY A 400 8.99 -14.66 -7.32
CA GLY A 400 7.88 -15.54 -6.94
C GLY A 400 7.33 -15.30 -5.54
N VAL A 401 7.05 -16.37 -4.80
CA VAL A 401 6.41 -16.32 -3.46
C VAL A 401 7.27 -17.03 -2.42
N VAL A 402 7.48 -16.38 -1.27
CA VAL A 402 8.27 -16.91 -0.15
C VAL A 402 7.44 -16.91 1.13
N ILE A 403 7.07 -18.10 1.60
CA ILE A 403 6.38 -18.27 2.88
C ILE A 403 7.28 -19.10 3.79
N ALA A 404 7.81 -18.48 4.83
CA ALA A 404 8.82 -19.07 5.70
C ALA A 404 8.69 -18.55 7.13
N ARG A 405 8.41 -19.44 8.10
CA ARG A 405 8.19 -19.03 9.49
C ARG A 405 9.32 -18.18 10.03
N ASP A 406 10.57 -18.60 9.83
CA ASP A 406 11.74 -17.91 10.36
C ASP A 406 12.23 -16.79 9.43
N GLY A 407 11.53 -16.53 8.33
CA GLY A 407 11.74 -15.38 7.47
C GLY A 407 12.53 -15.65 6.17
N PHE A 408 12.68 -14.59 5.39
CA PHE A 408 13.39 -14.58 4.11
C PHE A 408 14.70 -13.80 4.21
N HIS A 409 15.80 -14.42 3.82
CA HIS A 409 17.15 -13.90 3.97
C HIS A 409 17.85 -13.84 2.60
N VAL A 410 18.03 -12.64 2.07
CA VAL A 410 18.84 -12.39 0.87
C VAL A 410 20.21 -11.90 1.32
N THR A 411 21.25 -12.69 1.04
CA THR A 411 22.60 -12.43 1.57
C THR A 411 23.56 -11.83 0.54
N SER A 412 23.18 -11.81 -0.74
CA SER A 412 23.98 -11.21 -1.81
C SER A 412 23.62 -9.74 -2.05
N GLY A 413 24.64 -8.91 -2.22
CA GLY A 413 24.49 -7.54 -2.74
C GLY A 413 24.13 -7.54 -4.23
N GLY A 414 23.44 -6.51 -4.70
CA GLY A 414 23.03 -6.42 -6.11
C GLY A 414 21.82 -7.26 -6.49
N THR A 415 21.23 -8.00 -5.54
CA THR A 415 20.10 -8.90 -5.83
C THR A 415 18.82 -8.12 -6.06
N GLU A 416 18.10 -8.50 -7.11
CA GLU A 416 16.73 -8.07 -7.36
C GLU A 416 15.74 -9.18 -6.98
N VAL A 417 14.73 -8.82 -6.20
CA VAL A 417 13.66 -9.72 -5.81
C VAL A 417 12.34 -9.18 -6.33
N THR A 418 11.57 -10.01 -7.00
CA THR A 418 10.32 -9.58 -7.66
C THR A 418 9.17 -10.49 -7.24
N PHE A 419 8.06 -9.89 -6.81
CA PHE A 419 6.84 -10.63 -6.56
C PHE A 419 6.25 -11.15 -7.87
N ARG A 420 5.80 -12.41 -7.81
CA ARG A 420 4.90 -12.99 -8.81
C ARG A 420 3.94 -13.92 -8.07
N ASN A 421 2.65 -13.71 -8.23
CA ASN A 421 1.61 -14.48 -7.55
C ASN A 421 1.75 -16.00 -7.84
N ILE A 422 1.36 -16.84 -6.88
CA ILE A 422 1.47 -18.30 -6.96
C ILE A 422 0.69 -18.90 -8.14
N ASP A 423 -0.43 -18.29 -8.53
CA ASP A 423 -1.26 -18.72 -9.66
C ASP A 423 -0.52 -18.66 -11.02
N GLN A 424 0.58 -17.90 -11.09
CA GLN A 424 1.45 -17.79 -12.25
C GLN A 424 2.42 -18.98 -12.39
N TYR A 425 2.65 -19.73 -11.31
CA TYR A 425 3.48 -20.92 -11.29
C TYR A 425 2.65 -22.21 -11.23
N ILE A 426 1.49 -22.16 -10.55
CA ILE A 426 0.60 -23.30 -10.34
C ILE A 426 -0.80 -22.91 -10.80
N SER A 427 -1.21 -23.43 -11.96
CA SER A 427 -2.49 -23.06 -12.60
C SER A 427 -3.72 -23.77 -12.04
N ASP A 428 -3.54 -24.96 -11.46
CA ASP A 428 -4.63 -25.71 -10.82
C ASP A 428 -4.58 -25.50 -9.30
N ALA A 429 -5.65 -24.93 -8.73
CA ALA A 429 -5.73 -24.71 -7.30
C ALA A 429 -5.65 -26.01 -6.48
N ALA A 430 -6.01 -27.16 -7.06
CA ALA A 430 -5.87 -28.47 -6.44
C ALA A 430 -4.40 -28.94 -6.31
N ASP A 431 -3.45 -28.22 -6.94
CA ASP A 431 -2.02 -28.47 -6.90
C ASP A 431 -1.26 -27.48 -6.00
N TYR A 432 -1.95 -26.61 -5.25
CA TYR A 432 -1.30 -25.76 -4.27
C TYR A 432 -0.73 -26.59 -3.10
N PRO A 433 0.56 -26.40 -2.76
CA PRO A 433 1.29 -27.35 -1.92
C PRO A 433 1.12 -27.15 -0.42
N PHE A 434 0.26 -26.24 0.05
CA PHE A 434 0.02 -25.97 1.47
C PHE A 434 -1.43 -25.59 1.74
#